data_AF-A0A1F5X4E3-F1
#
_entry.id   AF-A0A1F5X4E3-F1
#
_cell.length_a   1.000
_cell.length_b   1.000
_cell.length_c   1.000
_cell.angle_alpha   90.00
_cell.angle_beta   90.00
_cell.angle_gamma   90.00
#
_symmetry.space_group_name_H-M   'P 1'
#
loop_
_entity.id
_entity.type
_entity.pdbx_description
1 polymer ?
#
loop_
_entity_poly.entity_id
_entity_poly.type
_entity_poly.pdbx_seq_one_letter_code
_entity_poly.pdbx_strand_id
1 'polypeptide(L)'
;MKNIEDFIHEQIFMREFKGQLHRYLNLHRIIWERIAEVKERGKIKGNEIGPFKDKIEGYAKTVNLIEARINQMGAYIRTRASIAKSSGELKKFADILEFKYETLVDTLEYIKHIWGMTKNYVNSALDLFSGLQAKSTESSVKNLTVITSMGVGATLINLFTQKPPELTYAGATYFLALAAIGYMTNKIMQKFANKRMYNIKDIKVQKDIK
;
A
#
# COMPACT_ATOMS: atom_id res chain seq x y z
N MET A 1 52.47 7.02 0.16
CA MET A 1 51.47 6.66 -0.88
C MET A 1 50.23 6.04 -0.26
N LYS A 2 50.36 5.16 0.73
CA LYS A 2 49.24 4.51 1.42
C LYS A 2 48.20 5.47 2.06
N ASN A 3 48.62 6.56 2.72
CA ASN A 3 47.67 7.58 3.22
C ASN A 3 46.77 8.21 2.13
N ILE A 4 47.26 8.34 0.89
CA ILE A 4 46.50 8.94 -0.22
C ILE A 4 45.49 7.92 -0.75
N GLU A 5 45.89 6.66 -0.86
CA GLU A 5 45.02 5.56 -1.27
C GLU A 5 43.87 5.35 -0.27
N ASP A 6 44.18 5.31 1.03
CA ASP A 6 43.17 5.21 2.09
C ASP A 6 42.22 6.41 2.05
N PHE A 7 42.74 7.62 1.85
CA PHE A 7 41.90 8.81 1.71
C PHE A 7 40.99 8.74 0.48
N ILE A 8 41.48 8.25 -0.66
CA ILE A 8 40.69 8.06 -1.88
C ILE A 8 39.58 7.02 -1.64
N HIS A 9 39.87 5.90 -0.98
CA HIS A 9 38.86 4.89 -0.63
C HIS A 9 37.74 5.48 0.22
N GLU A 10 38.08 6.34 1.17
CA GLU A 10 37.09 7.03 2.00
C GLU A 10 36.26 8.02 1.19
N GLN A 11 36.86 8.75 0.25
CA GLN A 11 36.09 9.62 -0.66
C GLN A 11 35.14 8.84 -1.58
N ILE A 12 35.58 7.70 -2.11
CA ILE A 12 34.75 6.81 -2.94
C ILE A 12 33.56 6.31 -2.12
N PHE A 13 33.81 5.81 -0.91
CA PHE A 13 32.77 5.36 0.01
C PHE A 13 31.75 6.46 0.31
N MET A 14 32.22 7.66 0.69
CA MET A 14 31.33 8.79 0.98
C MET A 14 30.45 9.15 -0.22
N ARG A 15 31.02 9.15 -1.43
CA ARG A 15 30.27 9.42 -2.67
C ARG A 15 29.20 8.36 -2.92
N GLU A 16 29.54 7.09 -2.78
CA GLU A 16 28.60 5.98 -2.99
C GLU A 16 27.47 5.99 -1.94
N PHE A 17 27.80 6.27 -0.69
CA PHE A 17 26.84 6.40 0.40
C PHE A 17 25.83 7.53 0.10
N LYS A 18 26.30 8.72 -0.30
CA LYS A 18 25.42 9.82 -0.77
C LYS A 18 24.54 9.40 -1.94
N GLY A 19 25.11 8.66 -2.89
CA GLY A 19 24.38 8.13 -4.04
C GLY A 19 23.23 7.20 -3.62
N GLN A 20 23.48 6.30 -2.66
CA GLN A 20 22.44 5.41 -2.11
C GLN A 20 21.34 6.21 -1.39
N LEU A 21 21.71 7.17 -0.54
CA LEU A 21 20.78 8.07 0.14
C LEU A 21 19.89 8.84 -0.86
N HIS A 22 20.48 9.37 -1.93
CA HIS A 22 19.73 10.09 -2.96
C HIS A 22 18.76 9.17 -3.72
N ARG A 23 19.15 7.92 -4.02
CA ARG A 23 18.26 6.93 -4.64
C ARG A 23 17.07 6.63 -3.74
N TYR A 24 17.29 6.45 -2.43
CA TYR A 24 16.20 6.29 -1.48
C TYR A 24 15.32 7.53 -1.38
N LEU A 25 15.89 8.72 -1.47
CA LEU A 25 15.12 9.95 -1.51
C LEU A 25 14.18 9.99 -2.75
N ASN A 26 14.65 9.58 -3.91
CA ASN A 26 13.82 9.59 -5.11
C ASN A 26 12.72 8.51 -5.08
N LEU A 27 13.03 7.32 -4.52
CA LEU A 27 12.06 6.24 -4.42
C LEU A 27 10.87 6.59 -3.52
N HIS A 28 11.09 7.26 -2.38
CA HIS A 28 9.94 7.64 -1.55
C HIS A 28 9.03 8.63 -2.29
N ARG A 29 9.58 9.60 -3.05
CA ARG A 29 8.78 10.56 -3.82
C ARG A 29 7.90 9.86 -4.84
N ILE A 30 8.47 8.92 -5.59
CA ILE A 30 7.73 8.12 -6.56
C ILE A 30 6.58 7.36 -5.88
N ILE A 31 6.82 6.72 -4.74
CA ILE A 31 5.77 6.01 -4.00
C ILE A 31 4.66 6.98 -3.57
N TRP A 32 5.02 8.12 -3.01
CA TRP A 32 4.07 9.15 -2.57
C TRP A 32 3.22 9.67 -3.72
N GLU A 33 3.86 10.08 -4.82
CA GLU A 33 3.17 10.60 -6.01
C GLU A 33 2.18 9.58 -6.58
N ARG A 34 2.58 8.31 -6.67
CA ARG A 34 1.70 7.24 -7.19
C ARG A 34 0.47 7.00 -6.31
N ILE A 35 0.62 7.10 -5.00
CA ILE A 35 -0.50 6.96 -4.07
C ILE A 35 -1.38 8.21 -4.10
N ALA A 36 -0.77 9.39 -4.07
CA ALA A 36 -1.46 10.68 -4.16
C ALA A 36 -2.29 10.80 -5.44
N GLU A 37 -1.73 10.39 -6.59
CA GLU A 37 -2.40 10.44 -7.90
C GLU A 37 -3.79 9.78 -7.87
N VAL A 38 -3.96 8.70 -7.11
CA VAL A 38 -5.25 8.00 -7.00
C VAL A 38 -6.08 8.55 -5.83
N LYS A 39 -5.45 8.85 -4.70
CA LYS A 39 -6.13 9.38 -3.51
C LYS A 39 -6.78 10.74 -3.80
N GLU A 40 -6.08 11.63 -4.50
CA GLU A 40 -6.52 13.00 -4.80
C GLU A 40 -7.63 13.06 -5.86
N ARG A 41 -7.77 12.04 -6.72
CA ARG A 41 -8.94 11.92 -7.62
C ARG A 41 -10.26 11.86 -6.82
N GLY A 42 -10.20 11.47 -5.55
CA GLY A 42 -11.34 11.45 -4.62
C GLY A 42 -12.38 10.38 -4.93
N LYS A 43 -12.27 9.68 -6.06
CA LYS A 43 -13.16 8.58 -6.46
C LYS A 43 -12.38 7.50 -7.21
N ILE A 44 -12.80 6.24 -7.03
CA ILE A 44 -12.24 5.07 -7.71
C ILE A 44 -13.34 4.09 -8.10
N LYS A 45 -13.20 3.39 -9.23
CA LYS A 45 -14.16 2.34 -9.63
C LYS A 45 -13.96 1.09 -8.78
N GLY A 46 -15.04 0.36 -8.51
CA GLY A 46 -15.00 -0.88 -7.71
C GLY A 46 -13.99 -1.92 -8.22
N ASN A 47 -13.87 -2.07 -9.54
CA ASN A 47 -12.92 -2.98 -10.16
C ASN A 47 -11.45 -2.52 -10.09
N GLU A 48 -11.19 -1.24 -9.80
CA GLU A 48 -9.85 -0.67 -9.69
C GLU A 48 -9.33 -0.73 -8.24
N ILE A 49 -10.21 -0.88 -7.25
CA ILE A 49 -9.84 -0.92 -5.81
C ILE A 49 -8.87 -2.06 -5.52
N GLY A 50 -9.19 -3.29 -5.95
CA GLY A 50 -8.34 -4.47 -5.71
C GLY A 50 -6.94 -4.31 -6.33
N PRO A 51 -6.83 -4.10 -7.66
CA PRO A 51 -5.53 -3.90 -8.31
C PRO A 51 -4.72 -2.75 -7.75
N PHE A 52 -5.36 -1.68 -7.27
CA PHE A 52 -4.65 -0.56 -6.64
C PHE A 52 -4.17 -0.91 -5.23
N LYS A 53 -4.99 -1.59 -4.42
CA LYS A 53 -4.57 -2.12 -3.12
C LYS A 53 -3.34 -3.01 -3.26
N ASP A 54 -3.35 -3.94 -4.22
CA ASP A 54 -2.21 -4.85 -4.48
C ASP A 54 -0.92 -4.07 -4.80
N LYS A 55 -1.02 -2.96 -5.53
CA LYS A 55 0.12 -2.06 -5.79
C LYS A 55 0.64 -1.41 -4.51
N ILE A 56 -0.26 -0.92 -3.63
CA ILE A 56 0.13 -0.34 -2.35
C ILE A 56 0.79 -1.41 -1.46
N GLU A 57 0.31 -2.66 -1.48
CA GLU A 57 0.95 -3.77 -0.74
C GLU A 57 2.36 -4.03 -1.26
N GLY A 58 2.56 -3.94 -2.58
CA GLY A 58 3.88 -3.94 -3.20
C GLY A 58 4.77 -2.81 -2.69
N TYR A 59 4.26 -1.59 -2.63
CA TYR A 59 4.99 -0.45 -2.07
C TYR A 59 5.33 -0.65 -0.59
N ALA A 60 4.43 -1.19 0.22
CA ALA A 60 4.68 -1.47 1.63
C ALA A 60 5.84 -2.46 1.82
N LYS A 61 5.90 -3.51 0.99
CA LYS A 61 7.03 -4.46 0.97
C LYS A 61 8.35 -3.74 0.64
N THR A 62 8.35 -2.89 -0.39
CA THR A 62 9.53 -2.10 -0.76
C THR A 62 9.96 -1.15 0.36
N VAL A 63 9.00 -0.47 1.01
CA VAL A 63 9.27 0.42 2.14
C VAL A 63 9.90 -0.31 3.31
N ASN A 64 9.35 -1.46 3.71
CA ASN A 64 9.92 -2.27 4.80
C ASN A 64 11.35 -2.74 4.49
N LEU A 65 11.61 -3.15 3.24
CA LEU A 65 12.95 -3.56 2.82
C LEU A 65 13.95 -2.40 2.84
N ILE A 66 13.53 -1.21 2.40
CA ILE A 66 14.39 -0.03 2.41
C ILE A 66 14.63 0.48 3.83
N GLU A 67 13.61 0.51 4.69
CA GLU A 67 13.73 0.86 6.11
C GLU A 67 14.76 -0.04 6.81
N ALA A 68 14.69 -1.36 6.61
CA ALA A 68 15.66 -2.29 7.15
C ALA A 68 17.10 -1.99 6.66
N ARG A 69 17.28 -1.72 5.37
CA ARG A 69 18.60 -1.38 4.79
C ARG A 69 19.14 -0.05 5.31
N ILE A 70 18.31 0.98 5.40
CA ILE A 70 18.71 2.30 5.90
C ILE A 70 19.12 2.18 7.39
N ASN A 71 18.41 1.38 8.18
CA ASN A 71 18.79 1.11 9.56
C ASN A 71 20.17 0.40 9.66
N GLN A 72 20.46 -0.54 8.76
CA GLN A 72 21.76 -1.19 8.68
C GLN A 72 22.88 -0.23 8.25
N MET A 73 22.61 0.70 7.32
CA MET A 73 23.57 1.72 6.89
C MET A 73 24.06 2.59 8.05
N GLY A 74 23.23 2.83 9.06
CA GLY A 74 23.59 3.60 10.25
C GLY A 74 24.68 2.96 11.09
N ALA A 75 24.60 1.64 11.29
CA ALA A 75 25.68 0.91 11.94
C ALA A 75 26.96 0.95 11.09
N TYR A 76 26.82 0.71 9.78
CA TYR A 76 27.96 0.65 8.87
C TYR A 76 28.76 1.96 8.81
N ILE A 77 28.08 3.11 8.66
CA ILE A 77 28.77 4.40 8.57
C ILE A 77 29.50 4.78 9.87
N ARG A 78 28.91 4.45 11.03
CA ARG A 78 29.55 4.72 12.33
C ARG A 78 30.80 3.87 12.54
N THR A 79 30.75 2.58 12.17
CA THR A 79 31.92 1.71 12.20
C THR A 79 33.02 2.23 11.30
N ARG A 80 32.68 2.64 10.07
CA ARG A 80 33.62 3.20 9.09
C ARG A 80 34.26 4.50 9.60
N ALA A 81 33.47 5.40 10.17
CA ALA A 81 33.96 6.63 10.80
C ALA A 81 34.96 6.36 11.93
N SER A 82 34.66 5.37 12.79
CA SER A 82 35.56 4.98 13.88
C SER A 82 36.89 4.42 13.39
N ILE A 83 36.89 3.65 12.29
CA ILE A 83 38.11 3.12 11.65
C ILE A 83 38.93 4.27 11.04
N ALA A 84 38.28 5.21 10.38
CA ALA A 84 38.97 6.37 9.81
C ALA A 84 39.62 7.24 10.90
N LYS A 85 38.95 7.42 12.05
CA LYS A 85 39.47 8.19 13.20
C LYS A 85 40.66 7.54 13.89
N SER A 86 40.70 6.20 13.94
CA SER A 86 41.81 5.45 14.55
C SER A 86 43.02 5.27 13.63
N SER A 87 42.88 5.55 12.33
CA SER A 87 43.98 5.43 11.37
C SER A 87 45.03 6.54 11.54
N GLY A 88 46.24 6.16 11.92
CA GLY A 88 47.38 7.08 12.00
C GLY A 88 47.75 7.73 10.67
N GLU A 89 47.40 7.08 9.55
CA GLU A 89 47.64 7.58 8.19
C GLU A 89 46.69 8.72 7.80
N LEU A 90 45.48 8.74 8.35
CA LEU A 90 44.45 9.73 8.04
C LEU A 90 44.47 10.95 8.97
N LYS A 91 45.37 11.01 9.96
CA LYS A 91 45.47 12.12 10.93
C LYS A 91 45.51 13.51 10.30
N LYS A 92 46.19 13.66 9.14
CA LYS A 92 46.29 14.96 8.42
C LYS A 92 44.97 15.43 7.82
N PHE A 93 43.98 14.53 7.71
CA PHE A 93 42.67 14.78 7.14
C PHE A 93 41.54 14.55 8.15
N ALA A 94 41.86 14.35 9.43
CA ALA A 94 40.92 13.94 10.46
C ALA A 94 39.72 14.89 10.55
N ASP A 95 39.97 16.20 10.66
CA ASP A 95 38.92 17.22 10.79
C ASP A 95 37.97 17.22 9.58
N ILE A 96 38.50 17.08 8.37
CA ILE A 96 37.70 17.05 7.13
C ILE A 96 36.87 15.77 7.07
N LEU A 97 37.46 14.63 7.44
CA LEU A 97 36.76 13.34 7.43
C LEU A 97 35.67 13.30 8.50
N GLU A 98 35.94 13.77 9.71
CA GLU A 98 34.99 13.85 10.81
C GLU A 98 33.76 14.68 10.42
N PHE A 99 33.97 15.91 9.92
CA PHE A 99 32.88 16.76 9.42
C PHE A 99 32.05 16.08 8.32
N LYS A 100 32.71 15.41 7.36
CA LYS A 100 32.01 14.69 6.27
C LYS A 100 31.21 13.51 6.81
N TYR A 101 31.75 12.77 7.78
CA TYR A 101 31.07 11.66 8.40
C TYR A 101 29.84 12.10 9.21
N GLU A 102 29.96 13.15 10.01
CA GLU A 102 28.84 13.75 10.74
C GLU A 102 27.72 14.17 9.78
N THR A 103 28.07 14.91 8.73
CA THR A 103 27.10 15.32 7.70
C THR A 103 26.34 14.13 7.10
N LEU A 104 27.04 13.03 6.82
CA LEU A 104 26.42 11.82 6.26
C LEU A 104 25.52 11.10 7.27
N VAL A 105 25.91 11.07 8.54
CA VAL A 105 25.10 10.52 9.62
C VAL A 105 23.82 11.33 9.79
N ASP A 106 23.92 12.65 9.83
CA ASP A 106 22.75 13.53 9.95
C ASP A 106 21.82 13.39 8.74
N THR A 107 22.39 13.31 7.54
CA THR A 107 21.61 13.07 6.31
C THR A 107 20.90 11.72 6.35
N LEU A 108 21.57 10.67 6.86
CA LEU A 108 20.97 9.35 7.02
C LEU A 108 19.79 9.40 8.00
N GLU A 109 19.95 10.04 9.17
CA GLU A 109 18.88 10.15 10.16
C GLU A 109 17.68 10.93 9.61
N TYR A 110 17.91 12.03 8.88
CA TYR A 110 16.84 12.73 8.17
C TYR A 110 16.09 11.80 7.19
N ILE A 111 16.82 11.00 6.41
CA ILE A 111 16.23 10.05 5.47
C ILE A 111 15.46 8.94 6.22
N LYS A 112 15.95 8.44 7.36
CA LYS A 112 15.20 7.49 8.21
C LYS A 112 13.86 8.06 8.63
N HIS A 113 13.81 9.33 9.05
CA HIS A 113 12.56 10.00 9.39
C HIS A 113 11.59 10.09 8.20
N ILE A 114 12.08 10.46 7.01
CA ILE A 114 11.26 10.47 5.79
C ILE A 114 10.69 9.09 5.46
N TRP A 115 11.49 8.04 5.59
CA TRP A 115 11.03 6.68 5.33
C TRP A 115 10.04 6.19 6.38
N GLY A 116 10.18 6.59 7.65
CA GLY A 116 9.17 6.37 8.68
C GLY A 116 7.83 7.03 8.33
N MET A 117 7.83 8.28 7.88
CA MET A 117 6.62 8.95 7.39
C MET A 117 6.03 8.26 6.17
N THR A 118 6.89 7.81 5.24
CA THR A 118 6.46 7.08 4.04
C THR A 118 5.79 5.76 4.39
N LYS A 119 6.33 5.02 5.36
CA LYS A 119 5.72 3.79 5.89
C LYS A 119 4.33 4.05 6.46
N ASN A 120 4.20 5.09 7.30
CA ASN A 120 2.91 5.46 7.87
C ASN A 120 1.90 5.86 6.78
N TYR A 121 2.34 6.62 5.79
CA TYR A 121 1.50 7.04 4.66
C TYR A 121 1.01 5.85 3.83
N VAL A 122 1.92 4.92 3.50
CA VAL A 122 1.58 3.70 2.75
C VAL A 122 0.63 2.80 3.54
N ASN A 123 0.85 2.62 4.84
CA ASN A 123 -0.03 1.84 5.70
C ASN A 123 -1.43 2.48 5.82
N SER A 124 -1.49 3.80 5.99
CA SER A 124 -2.76 4.53 5.98
C SER A 124 -3.52 4.36 4.66
N ALA A 125 -2.81 4.38 3.52
CA ALA A 125 -3.41 4.07 2.23
C ALA A 125 -3.91 2.61 2.16
N LEU A 126 -3.14 1.64 2.65
CA LEU A 126 -3.58 0.24 2.71
C LEU A 126 -4.86 0.06 3.50
N ASP A 127 -4.95 0.68 4.68
CA ASP A 127 -6.14 0.60 5.53
C ASP A 127 -7.36 1.19 4.82
N LEU A 128 -7.19 2.36 4.19
CA LEU A 128 -8.24 3.02 3.42
C LEU A 128 -8.74 2.12 2.27
N PHE A 129 -7.84 1.57 1.47
CA PHE A 129 -8.21 0.73 0.32
C PHE A 129 -8.72 -0.65 0.73
N SER A 130 -8.26 -1.19 1.86
CA SER A 130 -8.83 -2.40 2.47
C SER A 130 -10.28 -2.16 2.92
N GLY A 131 -10.54 -1.02 3.56
CA GLY A 131 -11.90 -0.62 3.94
C GLY A 131 -12.81 -0.40 2.72
N LEU A 132 -12.30 0.23 1.65
CA LEU A 132 -13.04 0.40 0.40
C LEU A 132 -13.34 -0.95 -0.28
N GLN A 133 -12.39 -1.89 -0.25
CA GLN A 133 -12.58 -3.24 -0.78
C GLN A 133 -13.67 -3.98 0.00
N ALA A 134 -13.60 -3.95 1.34
CA ALA A 134 -14.60 -4.56 2.21
C ALA A 134 -16.00 -3.98 1.94
N LYS A 135 -16.13 -2.65 1.82
CA LYS A 135 -17.40 -1.98 1.50
C LYS A 135 -17.96 -2.34 0.12
N SER A 136 -17.09 -2.52 -0.87
CA SER A 136 -17.50 -3.00 -2.21
C SER A 136 -18.06 -4.41 -2.14
N THR A 137 -17.41 -5.30 -1.38
CA THR A 137 -17.87 -6.67 -1.12
C THR A 137 -19.17 -6.70 -0.33
N GLU A 138 -19.28 -5.94 0.76
CA GLU A 138 -20.48 -5.85 1.59
C GLU A 138 -21.68 -5.33 0.78
N SER A 139 -21.51 -4.28 -0.02
CA SER A 139 -22.58 -3.80 -0.89
C SER A 139 -23.03 -4.86 -1.90
N SER A 140 -22.12 -5.71 -2.37
CA SER A 140 -22.46 -6.83 -3.26
C SER A 140 -23.27 -7.89 -2.52
N VAL A 141 -22.86 -8.24 -1.29
CA VAL A 141 -23.56 -9.21 -0.43
C VAL A 141 -24.94 -8.71 0.01
N LYS A 142 -25.06 -7.45 0.46
CA LYS A 142 -26.35 -6.88 0.87
C LYS A 142 -27.34 -6.81 -0.28
N ASN A 143 -26.88 -6.43 -1.47
CA ASN A 143 -27.74 -6.44 -2.66
C ASN A 143 -28.17 -7.88 -3.00
N LEU A 144 -27.29 -8.87 -2.85
CA LEU A 144 -27.62 -10.30 -3.00
C LEU A 144 -28.68 -10.76 -2.02
N THR A 145 -28.55 -10.39 -0.75
CA THR A 145 -29.52 -10.73 0.30
C THR A 145 -30.87 -10.08 0.03
N VAL A 146 -30.91 -8.79 -0.33
CA VAL A 146 -32.16 -8.10 -0.66
C VAL A 146 -32.87 -8.78 -1.84
N ILE A 147 -32.15 -9.12 -2.92
CA ILE A 147 -32.77 -9.80 -4.07
C ILE A 147 -33.20 -11.22 -3.71
N THR A 148 -32.40 -11.96 -2.94
CA THR A 148 -32.78 -13.30 -2.45
C THR A 148 -34.01 -13.22 -1.55
N SER A 149 -34.09 -12.28 -0.63
CA SER A 149 -35.26 -12.05 0.24
C SER A 149 -36.49 -11.60 -0.56
N MET A 150 -36.32 -10.81 -1.62
CA MET A 150 -37.41 -10.47 -2.55
C MET A 150 -37.86 -11.70 -3.35
N GLY A 151 -36.92 -12.54 -3.80
CA GLY A 151 -37.22 -13.79 -4.50
C GLY A 151 -37.95 -14.79 -3.61
N VAL A 152 -37.49 -14.98 -2.37
CA VAL A 152 -38.15 -15.81 -1.36
C VAL A 152 -39.49 -15.22 -0.95
N GLY A 153 -39.61 -13.90 -0.82
CA GLY A 153 -40.88 -13.22 -0.58
C GLY A 153 -41.87 -13.43 -1.72
N ALA A 154 -41.41 -13.33 -2.97
CA ALA A 154 -42.23 -13.58 -4.15
C ALA A 154 -42.66 -15.05 -4.27
N THR A 155 -41.77 -16.00 -3.96
CA THR A 155 -42.13 -17.44 -3.95
C THR A 155 -43.07 -17.78 -2.81
N LEU A 156 -42.92 -17.17 -1.63
CA LEU A 156 -43.87 -17.31 -0.52
C LEU A 156 -45.24 -16.70 -0.87
N ILE A 157 -45.28 -15.50 -1.44
CA ILE A 157 -46.52 -14.86 -1.91
C ILE A 157 -47.21 -15.74 -2.97
N ASN A 158 -46.44 -16.34 -3.88
CA ASN A 158 -46.95 -17.29 -4.87
C ASN A 158 -47.47 -18.59 -4.21
N LEU A 159 -46.78 -19.09 -3.17
CA LEU A 159 -47.23 -20.26 -2.38
C LEU A 159 -48.55 -19.99 -1.64
N PHE A 160 -48.72 -18.77 -1.10
CA PHE A 160 -49.94 -18.35 -0.41
C PHE A 160 -51.10 -18.03 -1.37
N THR A 161 -50.83 -17.92 -2.68
CA THR A 161 -51.84 -17.61 -3.73
C THR A 161 -52.29 -18.82 -4.57
N GLN A 162 -51.95 -20.04 -4.13
CA GLN A 162 -52.56 -21.36 -4.43
C GLN A 162 -51.64 -22.41 -5.11
N LYS A 163 -51.66 -23.59 -4.47
CA LYS A 163 -51.19 -24.95 -4.79
C LYS A 163 -49.75 -25.32 -4.33
N PRO A 164 -49.61 -26.37 -3.49
CA PRO A 164 -48.31 -26.90 -3.09
C PRO A 164 -47.64 -27.64 -4.26
N PRO A 165 -46.31 -27.54 -4.42
CA PRO A 165 -45.62 -28.20 -5.52
C PRO A 165 -45.42 -29.70 -5.20
N GLU A 166 -45.92 -30.56 -6.08
CA GLU A 166 -45.57 -31.98 -6.07
C GLU A 166 -44.18 -32.18 -6.68
N LEU A 167 -43.26 -32.79 -5.92
CA LEU A 167 -41.89 -33.08 -6.34
C LEU A 167 -41.87 -34.17 -7.44
N THR A 168 -42.05 -33.75 -8.69
CA THR A 168 -41.85 -34.55 -9.92
C THR A 168 -40.73 -33.96 -10.78
N TYR A 169 -40.51 -34.41 -12.02
CA TYR A 169 -39.52 -33.86 -12.98
C TYR A 169 -39.57 -32.31 -13.08
N ALA A 170 -40.73 -31.71 -12.78
CA ALA A 170 -40.96 -30.28 -12.63
C ALA A 170 -40.21 -29.61 -11.44
N GLY A 171 -39.95 -30.34 -10.34
CA GLY A 171 -39.16 -29.87 -9.21
C GLY A 171 -37.66 -29.76 -9.52
N ALA A 172 -37.13 -30.66 -10.35
CA ALA A 172 -35.73 -30.59 -10.82
C ALA A 172 -35.51 -29.41 -11.78
N THR A 173 -36.46 -29.16 -12.69
CA THR A 173 -36.41 -27.98 -13.57
C THR A 173 -36.61 -26.68 -12.81
N TYR A 174 -37.48 -26.65 -11.80
CA TYR A 174 -37.65 -25.53 -10.88
C TYR A 174 -36.39 -25.22 -10.08
N PHE A 175 -35.72 -26.24 -9.54
CA PHE A 175 -34.44 -26.09 -8.83
C PHE A 175 -33.34 -25.55 -9.75
N LEU A 176 -33.22 -26.08 -10.97
CA LEU A 176 -32.27 -25.57 -11.97
C LEU A 176 -32.57 -24.13 -12.39
N ALA A 177 -33.85 -23.75 -12.53
CA ALA A 177 -34.26 -22.39 -12.82
C ALA A 177 -33.88 -21.43 -11.67
N LEU A 178 -34.10 -21.84 -10.42
CA LEU A 178 -33.68 -21.07 -9.24
C LEU A 178 -32.16 -20.92 -9.15
N ALA A 179 -31.40 -22.00 -9.40
CA ALA A 179 -29.95 -21.96 -9.43
C ALA A 179 -29.42 -21.02 -10.53
N ALA A 180 -30.03 -21.07 -11.72
CA ALA A 180 -29.70 -20.18 -12.84
C ALA A 180 -30.02 -18.70 -12.53
N ILE A 181 -31.15 -18.42 -11.89
CA ILE A 181 -31.53 -17.07 -11.45
C ILE A 181 -30.56 -16.55 -10.39
N GLY A 182 -30.20 -17.38 -9.40
CA GLY A 182 -29.20 -17.02 -8.39
C GLY A 182 -27.83 -16.71 -9.00
N TYR A 183 -27.37 -17.53 -9.95
CA TYR A 183 -26.12 -17.31 -10.68
C TYR A 183 -26.16 -16.02 -11.52
N MET A 184 -27.23 -15.78 -12.29
CA MET A 184 -27.40 -14.57 -13.10
C MET A 184 -27.44 -13.31 -12.23
N THR A 185 -28.17 -13.36 -11.12
CA THR A 185 -28.30 -12.27 -10.15
C THR A 185 -26.94 -11.91 -9.54
N ASN A 186 -26.16 -12.90 -9.10
CA ASN A 186 -24.79 -12.71 -8.62
C ASN A 186 -23.88 -12.06 -9.67
N LYS A 187 -23.94 -12.54 -10.93
CA LYS A 187 -23.14 -12.00 -12.02
C LYS A 187 -23.49 -10.55 -12.37
N ILE A 188 -24.77 -10.20 -12.35
CA ILE A 188 -25.25 -8.83 -12.58
C ILE A 188 -24.76 -7.91 -11.45
N MET A 189 -24.85 -8.34 -10.20
CA MET A 189 -24.42 -7.51 -9.08
C MET A 189 -22.91 -7.29 -9.02
N GLN A 190 -22.10 -8.32 -9.28
CA GLN A 190 -20.66 -8.11 -9.41
C GLN A 190 -20.35 -7.08 -10.50
N LYS A 191 -21.07 -7.11 -11.63
CA LYS A 191 -20.91 -6.13 -12.72
C LYS A 191 -21.28 -4.71 -12.29
N PHE A 192 -22.32 -4.54 -11.48
CA PHE A 192 -22.69 -3.24 -10.92
C PHE A 192 -21.71 -2.73 -9.86
N ALA A 193 -21.31 -3.59 -8.91
CA ALA A 193 -20.33 -3.24 -7.88
C ALA A 193 -18.98 -2.84 -8.50
N ASN A 194 -18.54 -3.56 -9.54
CA ASN A 194 -17.32 -3.28 -10.28
C ASN A 194 -17.35 -1.94 -11.03
N LYS A 195 -18.52 -1.52 -11.53
CA LYS A 195 -18.68 -0.25 -12.25
C LYS A 195 -19.05 0.93 -11.35
N ARG A 196 -19.41 0.69 -10.08
CA ARG A 196 -19.78 1.73 -9.13
C ARG A 196 -18.56 2.57 -8.77
N MET A 197 -18.76 3.88 -8.69
CA MET A 197 -17.75 4.82 -8.18
C MET A 197 -17.82 4.86 -6.66
N TYR A 198 -16.70 4.62 -6.00
CA TYR A 198 -16.52 4.72 -4.56
C TYR A 198 -15.78 6.02 -4.24
N ASN A 199 -16.27 6.79 -3.27
CA ASN A 199 -15.58 8.00 -2.83
C ASN A 199 -14.40 7.62 -1.93
N ILE A 200 -13.22 8.08 -2.33
CA ILE A 200 -12.02 8.13 -1.48
C ILE A 200 -12.15 9.39 -0.64
N LYS A 201 -13.08 9.39 0.32
CA LYS A 201 -13.09 10.44 1.35
C LYS A 201 -12.17 9.97 2.46
N ASP A 202 -11.00 10.60 2.56
CA ASP A 202 -10.29 10.65 3.83
C ASP A 202 -11.30 11.05 4.91
N ILE A 203 -11.27 10.37 6.05
CA ILE A 203 -11.77 10.96 7.29
C ILE A 203 -11.04 12.31 7.36
N LYS A 204 -11.78 13.41 7.16
CA LYS A 204 -11.25 14.77 7.05
C LYS A 204 -10.06 14.93 7.99
N VAL A 205 -8.84 15.04 7.46
CA VAL A 205 -7.82 15.80 8.18
C VAL A 205 -8.45 17.16 8.39
N GLN A 206 -8.73 17.51 9.65
CA GLN A 206 -9.33 18.79 9.99
C GLN A 206 -8.51 19.87 9.28
N LYS A 207 -9.17 20.60 8.37
CA LYS A 207 -8.59 21.75 7.68
C LYS A 207 -8.43 22.98 8.61
N ASP A 208 -8.45 22.75 9.92
CA ASP A 208 -8.23 23.76 10.96
C ASP A 208 -6.95 23.41 11.71
N ILE A 209 -5.82 23.46 11.00
CA ILE A 209 -4.56 23.82 11.64
C ILE A 209 -4.26 25.23 11.14
N LYS A 210 -4.76 26.21 11.89
CA LYS A 210 -4.33 27.60 11.84
C LYS A 210 -3.18 27.79 12.83
#